data_AF-A0AB39T6L5-F1
#
_entry.id   AF-A0AB39T6L5-F1
#
_cell.length_a   1.000
_cell.length_b   1.000
_cell.length_c   1.000
_cell.angle_alpha   90.00
_cell.angle_beta   90.00
_cell.angle_gamma   90.00
#
_symmetry.space_group_name_H-M   'P 1'
#
loop_
_entity.id
_entity.type
_entity.pdbx_description
1 polymer ?
#
loop_
_entity_poly.entity_id
_entity_poly.type
_entity_poly.pdbx_seq_one_letter_code
_entity_poly.pdbx_strand_id
1 'polypeptide(L)'
;MHCVLVRHGLNRLAWLDRPTGEPIRRHQRARPGGLVHVDIKKLGNIPAGGGWRAVGRTAGDRNRQATTTERKSCTPVIGYSCIHSADGGVLA
;
A
#
# COMPACT_ATOMS: atom_id res chain seq x y z
N MET A 1 6.39 -20.85 29.11
CA MET A 1 6.81 -19.47 28.77
C MET A 1 7.49 -19.49 27.40
N HIS A 2 7.10 -18.64 26.45
CA HIS A 2 7.63 -18.65 25.07
C HIS A 2 8.95 -17.88 24.97
N CYS A 3 10.07 -18.46 25.42
CA CYS A 3 11.38 -17.78 25.53
C CYS A 3 11.89 -17.20 24.20
N VAL A 4 11.55 -17.82 23.06
CA VAL A 4 11.94 -17.35 21.74
C VAL A 4 11.29 -16.01 21.41
N LEU A 5 9.99 -15.83 21.67
CA LEU A 5 9.29 -14.58 21.37
C LEU A 5 9.80 -13.41 22.24
N VAL A 6 10.04 -13.68 23.52
CA VAL A 6 10.57 -12.69 24.47
C VAL A 6 11.97 -12.22 24.06
N ARG A 7 12.84 -13.13 23.60
CA ARG A 7 14.19 -12.79 23.11
C ARG A 7 14.16 -11.84 21.92
N HIS A 8 13.13 -11.95 21.07
CA HIS A 8 12.96 -11.10 19.91
C HIS A 8 12.11 -9.84 20.17
N GLY A 9 11.73 -9.56 21.43
CA GLY A 9 10.90 -8.41 21.78
C GLY A 9 9.47 -8.49 21.22
N LEU A 10 9.02 -9.68 20.86
CA LEU A 10 7.73 -9.91 20.21
C LEU A 10 6.64 -10.20 21.24
N ASN A 11 5.43 -9.70 20.97
CA ASN A 11 4.24 -10.03 21.75
C ASN A 11 3.91 -11.52 21.68
N ARG A 12 2.99 -11.98 22.53
CA ARG A 12 2.46 -13.35 22.46
C ARG A 12 1.97 -13.62 21.04
N LEU A 13 2.23 -14.82 20.52
CA LEU A 13 1.82 -15.19 19.16
C LEU A 13 0.31 -15.02 18.91
N ALA A 14 -0.52 -15.17 19.95
CA ALA A 14 -1.97 -14.93 19.88
C ALA A 14 -2.36 -13.46 19.60
N TRP A 15 -1.42 -12.52 19.79
CA TRP A 15 -1.62 -11.08 19.61
C TRP A 15 -0.93 -10.54 18.36
N LEU A 16 -0.24 -11.42 17.62
CA LEU A 16 0.41 -11.09 16.37
C LEU A 16 -0.39 -11.69 15.21
N ASP A 17 -0.48 -10.95 14.12
CA ASP A 17 -0.95 -11.50 12.86
C ASP A 17 0.07 -12.57 12.39
N ARG A 18 -0.39 -13.79 12.15
CA ARG A 18 0.50 -14.95 11.95
C ARG A 18 1.37 -14.85 10.68
N PRO A 19 0.88 -14.32 9.54
CA PRO A 19 1.70 -14.07 8.36
C PRO A 19 2.73 -12.95 8.52
N THR A 20 2.38 -11.85 9.19
CA THR A 20 3.23 -10.63 9.22
C THR A 20 4.03 -10.44 10.51
N GLY A 21 3.64 -11.09 11.60
CA GLY A 21 4.25 -10.89 12.92
C GLY A 21 3.93 -9.52 13.54
N GLU A 22 3.03 -8.74 12.92
CA GLU A 22 2.65 -7.42 13.42
C GLU A 22 1.57 -7.51 14.51
N PRO A 23 1.58 -6.63 15.52
CA PRO A 23 0.52 -6.58 16.53
C PRO A 23 -0.86 -6.38 15.89
N ILE A 24 -1.82 -7.24 16.24
CA ILE A 24 -3.18 -7.15 15.72
C ILE A 24 -3.82 -5.84 16.23
N ARG A 25 -3.93 -4.83 15.37
CA ARG A 25 -4.69 -3.60 15.64
C ARG A 25 -6.15 -3.81 15.28
N ARG A 26 -6.97 -4.18 16.27
CA ARG A 26 -8.43 -4.29 16.10
C ARG A 26 -9.06 -2.90 16.14
N HIS A 27 -9.59 -2.44 15.01
CA HIS A 27 -10.51 -1.32 14.99
C HIS A 27 -11.85 -1.77 15.58
N GLN A 28 -12.09 -1.40 16.84
CA GLN A 28 -13.36 -1.60 17.51
C GLN A 28 -14.12 -0.27 17.55
N ARG A 29 -15.34 -0.24 17.02
CA ARG A 29 -16.20 0.94 17.11
C ARG A 29 -16.94 0.95 18.45
N ALA A 30 -17.15 2.14 19.00
CA ALA A 30 -17.79 2.32 20.30
C ALA A 30 -19.27 1.88 20.35
N ARG A 31 -19.94 1.82 19.18
CA ARG A 31 -21.33 1.40 19.06
C ARG A 31 -21.49 0.32 17.99
N PRO A 32 -22.36 -0.66 18.21
CA PRO A 32 -22.73 -1.63 17.17
C PRO A 32 -23.34 -0.91 15.96
N GLY A 33 -23.09 -1.43 14.76
CA GLY A 33 -23.61 -0.88 13.50
C GLY A 33 -22.73 0.19 12.84
N GLY A 34 -21.63 0.62 13.46
CA GLY A 34 -20.69 1.51 12.79
C GLY A 34 -19.88 0.79 11.70
N LEU A 35 -19.67 1.45 10.56
CA LEU A 35 -19.01 0.88 9.38
C LEU A 35 -17.61 1.44 9.20
N VAL A 36 -16.59 0.60 9.00
CA VAL A 36 -15.26 1.09 8.59
C VAL A 36 -15.32 1.41 7.09
N HIS A 37 -14.92 2.62 6.72
CA HIS A 37 -14.72 2.93 5.32
C HIS A 37 -13.31 2.49 4.93
N VAL A 38 -13.22 1.69 3.86
CA VAL A 38 -11.95 1.26 3.29
C VAL A 38 -11.92 1.76 1.86
N ASP A 39 -11.10 2.78 1.61
CA ASP A 39 -10.83 3.26 0.26
C ASP A 39 -9.66 2.46 -0.31
N ILE A 40 -9.92 1.78 -1.43
CA ILE A 40 -8.89 1.11 -2.22
C ILE A 40 -8.79 1.84 -3.55
N LYS A 41 -7.70 2.58 -3.72
CA LYS A 41 -7.47 3.33 -4.96
C LYS A 41 -6.38 2.69 -5.80
N LYS A 42 -6.76 2.18 -6.97
CA LYS A 42 -5.82 1.70 -7.99
C LYS A 42 -5.36 2.85 -8.88
N LEU A 43 -4.08 3.19 -8.83
CA LEU A 43 -3.47 4.28 -9.60
C LEU A 43 -2.38 3.77 -10.54
N GLY A 44 -2.21 4.43 -11.68
CA GLY A 44 -1.13 4.13 -12.61
C GLY A 44 0.23 4.45 -12.00
N ASN A 45 1.21 3.57 -12.21
CA ASN A 45 2.56 3.79 -11.70
C ASN A 45 3.23 4.97 -12.39
N ILE A 46 4.08 5.69 -11.65
CA ILE A 46 4.88 6.80 -12.18
C ILE A 46 6.15 6.22 -12.81
N PRO A 47 6.55 6.66 -14.03
CA PRO A 47 7.84 6.29 -14.62
C PRO A 47 9.03 6.52 -13.68
N ALA A 48 10.04 5.66 -13.77
CA ALA A 48 11.33 5.92 -13.13
C ALA A 48 11.91 7.24 -13.67
N GLY A 49 12.34 8.14 -12.79
CA GLY A 49 12.75 9.51 -13.15
C GLY A 49 11.61 10.53 -13.21
N GLY A 50 10.36 10.12 -13.03
CA GLY A 50 9.20 11.00 -12.91
C GLY A 50 8.36 11.13 -14.18
N GLY A 51 7.09 11.50 -14.00
CA GLY A 51 6.12 11.68 -15.08
C GLY A 51 6.11 13.09 -15.68
N TRP A 52 5.50 13.23 -16.86
CA TRP A 52 5.50 14.48 -17.64
C TRP A 52 4.97 15.72 -16.90
N ARG A 53 4.09 15.55 -15.91
CA ARG A 53 3.57 16.65 -15.10
C ARG A 53 4.66 17.31 -14.22
N ALA A 54 5.66 16.53 -13.81
CA ALA A 54 6.75 17.02 -12.96
C ALA A 54 7.98 17.45 -13.77
N VAL A 55 8.31 16.73 -14.84
CA VAL A 55 9.56 16.95 -15.60
C VAL A 55 9.37 17.51 -17.02
N GLY A 56 8.13 17.85 -17.39
CA GLY A 56 7.77 18.26 -18.76
C GLY A 56 7.59 17.07 -19.71
N ARG A 57 6.94 17.32 -20.87
CA ARG A 57 6.55 16.25 -21.83
C ARG A 57 7.74 15.46 -22.36
N THR A 58 8.76 16.13 -22.87
CA THR A 58 9.89 15.46 -23.53
C THR A 58 10.69 14.58 -22.58
N ALA A 59 11.02 15.07 -21.37
CA ALA A 59 11.71 14.25 -20.38
C ALA A 59 10.80 13.16 -19.81
N GLY A 60 9.53 13.47 -19.57
CA GLY A 60 8.55 12.50 -19.08
C GLY A 60 8.31 11.34 -20.04
N ASP A 61 8.27 11.60 -21.35
CA ASP A 61 8.13 10.54 -22.35
C ASP A 61 9.41 9.68 -22.43
N ARG A 62 10.60 10.28 -22.37
CA ARG A 62 11.85 9.50 -22.27
C ARG A 62 11.86 8.59 -21.04
N ASN A 63 11.50 9.12 -19.87
CA ASN A 63 11.38 8.37 -18.64
C ASN A 63 10.37 7.22 -18.78
N ARG A 64 9.18 7.50 -19.33
CA ARG A 64 8.13 6.50 -19.58
C ARG A 64 8.63 5.38 -20.47
N GLN A 65 9.36 5.70 -21.54
CA GLN A 65 9.91 4.70 -22.46
C GLN A 65 11.03 3.86 -21.84
N ALA A 66 11.85 4.45 -20.97
CA ALA A 66 12.99 3.78 -20.33
C ALA A 66 12.62 2.98 -19.06
N THR A 67 11.43 3.20 -18.48
CA THR A 67 11.04 2.62 -17.17
C THR A 67 11.00 1.10 -17.17
N THR A 68 10.69 0.47 -18.30
CA THR A 68 10.64 -0.99 -18.42
C THR A 68 11.05 -1.41 -19.82
N THR A 69 11.56 -2.64 -19.92
CA THR A 69 11.79 -3.31 -21.21
C THR A 69 10.51 -3.96 -21.74
N GLU A 70 9.52 -4.25 -20.88
CA GLU A 70 8.28 -4.90 -21.26
C GLU A 70 7.38 -4.02 -22.14
N ARG A 71 6.80 -4.62 -23.18
CA ARG A 71 5.96 -3.93 -24.16
C ARG A 71 4.63 -4.66 -24.34
N LYS A 72 3.55 -3.87 -24.41
CA LYS A 72 2.22 -4.32 -24.85
C LYS A 72 1.74 -3.40 -25.95
N SER A 73 1.52 -3.94 -27.17
CA SER A 73 1.20 -3.14 -28.36
C SER A 73 2.17 -1.94 -28.52
N CYS A 74 3.47 -2.25 -28.54
CA CYS A 74 4.57 -1.28 -28.62
C CYS A 74 4.63 -0.23 -27.47
N THR A 75 3.79 -0.33 -26.45
CA THR A 75 3.72 0.62 -25.32
C THR A 75 4.40 0.05 -24.07
N PRO A 76 5.20 0.84 -23.32
CA PRO A 76 5.85 0.37 -22.10
C PRO A 76 4.82 -0.03 -21.02
N VAL A 77 5.05 -1.17 -20.38
CA VAL A 77 4.19 -1.71 -19.32
C VAL A 77 4.68 -1.26 -17.94
N ILE A 78 4.11 -0.17 -17.42
CA ILE A 78 4.52 0.41 -16.13
C ILE A 78 3.66 -0.13 -14.97
N GLY A 79 2.43 -0.54 -15.24
CA GLY A 79 1.54 -1.15 -14.26
C GLY A 79 0.80 -0.15 -13.38
N TYR A 80 0.26 -0.68 -12.28
CA TYR A 80 -0.58 0.03 -11.32
C TYR A 80 -0.24 -0.41 -9.90
N SER A 81 -0.54 0.45 -8.93
CA SER A 81 -0.42 0.17 -7.50
C SER A 81 -1.73 0.53 -6.81
N CYS A 82 -2.09 -0.24 -5.78
CA CYS A 82 -3.29 -0.01 -4.98
C CYS A 82 -2.92 0.65 -3.65
N ILE A 83 -3.48 1.83 -3.40
CA ILE A 83 -3.39 2.52 -2.11
C ILE A 83 -4.55 2.03 -1.26
N HIS A 84 -4.27 1.62 -0.03
CA HIS A 84 -5.26 1.15 0.92
C HIS A 84 -5.33 2.15 2.07
N SER A 85 -6.47 2.79 2.21
CA SER A 85 -6.76 3.73 3.29
C SER A 85 -7.98 3.24 4.05
N ALA A 86 -7.94 3.30 5.38
CA ALA A 86 -9.10 2.97 6.20
C ALA A 86 -9.31 4.06 7.25
N ASP A 87 -10.51 4.63 7.28
CA ASP A 87 -10.89 5.66 8.22
C ASP A 87 -12.09 5.21 9.08
N GLY A 88 -11.86 5.27 10.39
CA GLY A 88 -12.90 5.11 11.38
C GLY A 88 -13.59 6.45 11.59
N GLY A 89 -14.58 6.80 10.74
CA GLY A 89 -15.35 8.03 10.91
C GLY A 89 -15.82 8.21 12.36
N VAL A 90 -15.29 9.24 13.02
CA VAL A 90 -15.82 9.83 14.25
C VAL A 90 -16.89 10.81 13.76
N LEU A 91 -18.15 10.42 13.86
CA LEU A 91 -19.24 11.38 13.73
C LEU A 91 -19.14 12.32 14.94
N ALA A 92 -18.79 13.57 14.68
CA ALA A 92 -18.96 14.68 15.62
C ALA A 92 -20.45 14.92 15.90
#